data_AF-A0A3A5AJG2-F1
#
_entry.id   AF-A0A3A5AJG2-F1
#
_cell.length_a   1.000
_cell.length_b   1.000
_cell.length_c   1.000
_cell.angle_alpha   90.00
_cell.angle_beta   90.00
_cell.angle_gamma   90.00
#
_symmetry.space_group_name_H-M   'P 1'
#
loop_
_entity.id
_entity.type
_entity.pdbx_description
1 polymer ?
#
loop_
_entity_poly.entity_id
_entity_poly.type
_entity_poly.pdbx_seq_one_letter_code
_entity_poly.pdbx_strand_id
1 'polypeptide(L)'
;MRNTGNVLPVNEVASSLGVSRGTVGYWLRTGKVKSYRVGRNYMVPVEDLQIFLQSKGRSLPAELVSKDLGPRFRSPLQCWEFWQASGEGSNCQDCIVRKNTIQDCFIAKICRTGNCERSCRECRYYDEVYLPRIQFIHQIDEPAAVWKDFCFWGGNAGFAQLCEVGVKDLIGMGLEEVIHPDSLKTGIAFGKRMMLGDPQAPRLFSVFLKGSSGRRTKARISHFVLNQPPAATLMIACPI
;
A
#
# COMPACT_ATOMS: atom_id res chain seq x y z
N MET A 1 17.80 9.01 -18.31
CA MET A 1 17.77 10.47 -18.06
C MET A 1 17.30 10.70 -16.62
N ARG A 2 18.09 11.37 -15.77
CA ARG A 2 17.69 11.70 -14.38
C ARG A 2 16.65 12.80 -14.43
N ASN A 3 15.39 12.46 -14.15
CA ASN A 3 14.26 13.37 -14.23
C ASN A 3 14.32 14.34 -13.04
N THR A 4 14.50 15.64 -13.30
CA THR A 4 14.54 16.68 -12.26
C THR A 4 13.15 16.88 -11.67
N GLY A 5 12.90 16.27 -10.51
CA GLY A 5 11.74 16.61 -9.67
C GLY A 5 11.75 18.09 -9.30
N ASN A 6 10.56 18.65 -9.08
CA ASN A 6 10.40 20.06 -8.71
C ASN A 6 11.15 20.33 -7.40
N VAL A 7 12.09 21.28 -7.41
CA VAL A 7 12.98 21.57 -6.27
C VAL A 7 13.04 23.05 -5.99
N LEU A 8 13.00 23.40 -4.70
CA LEU A 8 12.97 24.78 -4.25
C LEU A 8 14.24 25.12 -3.44
N PRO A 9 14.83 26.30 -3.64
CA PRO A 9 15.88 26.78 -2.75
C PRO A 9 15.31 27.09 -1.36
N VAL A 10 16.14 26.95 -0.33
CA VAL A 10 15.76 27.20 1.08
C VAL A 10 15.07 28.55 1.31
N ASN A 11 15.46 29.59 0.56
CA ASN A 11 14.85 30.91 0.68
C ASN A 11 13.39 30.91 0.21
N GLU A 12 13.08 30.24 -0.90
CA GLU A 12 11.72 30.12 -1.41
C GLU A 12 10.88 29.24 -0.47
N VAL A 13 11.42 28.13 0.04
CA VAL A 13 10.74 27.31 1.06
C VAL A 13 10.37 28.13 2.30
N ALA A 14 11.30 28.97 2.79
CA ALA A 14 11.07 29.82 3.94
C ALA A 14 9.96 30.85 3.68
N SER A 15 10.01 31.53 2.53
CA SER A 15 9.00 32.52 2.13
C SER A 15 7.62 31.89 1.95
N SER A 16 7.54 30.75 1.26
CA SER A 16 6.25 30.09 0.95
C SER A 16 5.58 29.47 2.18
N LEU A 17 6.34 29.17 3.24
CA LEU A 17 5.82 28.61 4.48
C LEU A 17 5.70 29.65 5.60
N GLY A 18 6.08 30.91 5.36
CA GLY A 18 6.07 31.97 6.37
C GLY A 18 6.98 31.67 7.57
N VAL A 19 8.07 30.92 7.37
CA VAL A 19 9.02 30.55 8.42
C VAL A 19 10.38 31.19 8.19
N SER A 20 11.20 31.27 9.25
CA SER A 20 12.57 31.78 9.10
C SER A 20 13.45 30.80 8.31
N ARG A 21 14.45 31.34 7.59
CA ARG A 21 15.50 30.53 6.95
C ARG A 21 16.25 29.63 7.93
N GLY A 22 16.40 30.07 9.18
CA GLY A 22 17.00 29.29 10.26
C GLY A 22 16.18 28.04 10.61
N THR A 23 14.86 28.15 10.58
CA THR A 23 13.92 27.04 10.82
C THR A 23 14.06 25.97 9.74
N VAL A 24 14.08 26.37 8.47
CA VAL A 24 14.29 25.44 7.34
C VAL A 24 15.67 24.81 7.43
N GLY A 25 16.72 25.61 7.69
CA GLY A 25 18.08 25.11 7.87
C GLY A 25 18.22 24.11 9.02
N TYR A 26 17.47 24.29 10.11
CA TYR A 26 17.40 23.32 11.21
C TYR A 26 16.77 21.99 10.77
N TRP A 27 15.69 22.02 9.97
CA TRP A 27 15.09 20.79 9.43
C TRP A 27 16.05 20.01 8.53
N LEU A 28 16.84 20.71 7.72
CA LEU A 28 17.86 20.10 6.87
C LEU A 28 19.00 19.49 7.69
N ARG A 29 19.55 20.23 8.65
CA ARG A 29 20.66 19.74 9.51
C ARG A 29 20.26 18.55 10.39
N THR A 30 19.00 18.51 10.82
CA THR A 30 18.47 17.40 11.63
C THR A 30 17.93 16.24 10.80
N GLY A 31 18.06 16.29 9.48
CA GLY A 31 17.62 15.22 8.57
C GLY A 31 16.10 15.04 8.47
N LYS A 32 15.30 15.99 9.00
CA LYS A 32 13.84 15.95 8.97
C LYS A 32 13.27 16.17 7.57
N VAL A 33 14.01 16.90 6.74
CA VAL A 33 13.71 17.13 5.33
C VAL A 33 15.01 16.91 4.55
N LYS A 34 14.94 16.11 3.47
CA LYS A 34 16.11 15.88 2.61
C LYS A 34 16.42 17.14 1.82
N SER A 35 17.71 17.35 1.56
CA SER A 35 18.18 18.39 0.64
C SER A 35 19.40 17.90 -0.10
N TYR A 36 19.70 18.56 -1.21
CA TYR A 36 20.95 18.39 -1.92
C TYR A 36 21.52 19.75 -2.32
N ARG A 37 22.83 19.80 -2.52
CA ARG A 37 23.53 21.05 -2.78
C ARG A 37 23.69 21.27 -4.28
N VAL A 38 23.26 22.44 -4.76
CA VAL A 38 23.50 22.91 -6.13
C VAL A 38 24.28 24.22 -6.04
N GLY A 39 25.58 24.15 -6.32
CA GLY A 39 26.51 25.27 -6.12
C GLY A 39 26.59 25.70 -4.65
N ARG A 40 26.21 26.96 -4.37
CA ARG A 40 26.20 27.53 -3.01
C ARG A 40 24.84 27.39 -2.29
N ASN A 41 23.83 26.87 -2.97
CA ASN A 41 22.47 26.81 -2.45
C ASN A 41 22.09 25.37 -2.08
N TYR A 42 21.29 25.24 -1.01
CA TYR A 42 20.60 24.01 -0.68
C TYR A 42 19.25 23.98 -1.40
N MET A 43 19.01 22.90 -2.12
CA MET A 43 17.77 22.61 -2.83
C MET A 43 16.98 21.57 -2.05
N VAL A 44 15.70 21.83 -1.89
CA VAL A 44 14.76 20.98 -1.17
C VAL A 44 13.79 20.40 -2.19
N PRO A 45 13.71 19.06 -2.31
CA PRO A 45 12.65 18.43 -3.10
C PRO A 45 11.28 18.79 -2.54
N VAL A 46 10.39 19.27 -3.42
CA VAL A 46 9.01 19.64 -3.04
C VAL A 46 8.25 18.43 -2.47
N GLU A 47 8.52 17.24 -3.02
CA GLU A 47 7.98 15.94 -2.56
C GLU A 47 8.30 15.67 -1.08
N ASP A 48 9.59 15.69 -0.73
CA ASP A 48 10.04 15.44 0.64
C ASP A 48 9.52 16.52 1.61
N LEU A 49 9.44 17.78 1.16
CA LEU A 49 8.89 18.88 1.94
C LEU A 49 7.40 18.70 2.21
N GLN A 50 6.61 18.26 1.23
CA GLN A 50 5.18 18.03 1.40
C GLN A 50 4.91 16.88 2.37
N ILE A 51 5.61 15.74 2.21
CA ILE A 51 5.47 14.57 3.10
C ILE A 51 5.74 15.00 4.55
N PHE A 52 6.82 15.76 4.76
CA PHE A 52 7.15 16.29 6.07
C PHE A 52 6.05 17.20 6.63
N LEU A 53 5.49 18.12 5.84
CA LEU A 53 4.45 19.03 6.28
C LEU A 53 3.13 18.30 6.58
N GLN A 54 2.74 17.34 5.75
CA GLN A 54 1.55 16.50 5.97
C GLN A 54 1.66 15.74 7.29
N SER A 55 2.85 15.20 7.61
CA SER A 55 3.10 14.56 8.92
C SER A 55 2.95 15.49 10.12
N LYS A 56 2.95 16.82 9.89
CA LYS A 56 2.76 17.87 10.90
C LYS A 56 1.38 18.54 10.81
N GLY A 57 0.46 18.00 9.99
CA GLY A 57 -0.87 18.56 9.78
C GLY A 57 -0.88 19.90 9.04
N ARG A 58 0.18 20.19 8.27
CA ARG A 58 0.30 21.40 7.43
C ARG A 58 0.29 21.03 5.96
N SER A 59 -0.22 21.92 5.11
CA SER A 59 -0.17 21.80 3.65
C SER A 59 0.81 22.80 3.04
N LEU A 60 1.35 22.48 1.87
CA LEU A 60 2.01 23.46 1.01
C LEU A 60 0.95 24.33 0.33
N PRO A 61 1.26 25.60 0.02
CA PRO A 61 0.44 26.42 -0.89
C PRO A 61 0.20 25.69 -2.21
N ALA A 62 -1.02 25.76 -2.74
CA ALA A 62 -1.47 24.98 -3.89
C ALA A 62 -0.63 25.21 -5.16
N GLU A 63 0.04 26.37 -5.25
CA GLU A 63 0.91 26.77 -6.36
C GLU A 63 2.22 25.97 -6.40
N LEU A 64 2.66 25.43 -5.25
CA LEU A 64 3.89 24.63 -5.13
C LEU A 64 3.62 23.13 -5.09
N VAL A 65 2.36 22.73 -4.91
CA VAL A 65 1.94 21.34 -4.94
C VAL A 65 1.94 20.88 -6.39
N SER A 66 2.99 20.18 -6.84
CA SER A 66 2.86 19.37 -8.06
C SER A 66 1.75 18.35 -7.83
N LYS A 67 0.78 18.26 -8.73
CA LYS A 67 -0.40 17.38 -8.55
C LYS A 67 -0.06 15.88 -8.38
N ASP A 68 1.19 15.49 -8.65
CA ASP A 68 1.70 14.11 -8.58
C ASP A 68 2.78 13.93 -7.50
N LEU A 69 2.41 14.03 -6.22
CA LEU A 69 3.36 14.00 -5.08
C LEU A 69 3.39 12.69 -4.26
N GLY A 70 2.89 11.60 -4.84
CA GLY A 70 3.12 10.24 -4.28
C GLY A 70 4.37 9.60 -4.88
N PRO A 71 4.81 8.43 -4.36
CA PRO A 71 5.68 7.56 -5.13
C PRO A 71 5.05 7.41 -6.52
N ARG A 72 5.82 7.65 -7.59
CA ARG A 72 5.33 7.51 -8.97
C ARG A 72 5.09 6.04 -9.26
N PHE A 73 3.93 5.56 -8.86
CA PHE A 73 3.41 4.29 -9.28
C PHE A 73 3.00 4.42 -10.75
N ARG A 74 3.15 3.33 -11.52
CA ARG A 74 2.42 3.26 -12.78
C ARG A 74 0.94 3.53 -12.50
N SER A 75 0.28 4.24 -13.42
CA SER A 75 -1.17 4.38 -13.39
C SER A 75 -1.79 2.99 -13.19
N PRO A 76 -2.87 2.87 -12.41
CA PRO A 76 -3.56 1.59 -12.23
C PRO A 76 -4.16 1.18 -13.58
N LEU A 77 -3.36 0.51 -14.39
CA LEU A 77 -3.79 -0.17 -15.60
C LEU A 77 -4.49 -1.44 -15.16
N GLN A 78 -5.49 -1.87 -15.92
CA GLN A 78 -6.06 -3.19 -15.76
C GLN A 78 -5.07 -4.24 -16.26
N CYS A 79 -5.17 -5.47 -15.73
CA CYS A 79 -4.22 -6.52 -16.12
C CYS A 79 -4.24 -6.78 -17.64
N TRP A 80 -5.41 -6.75 -18.28
CA TRP A 80 -5.53 -6.96 -19.72
C TRP A 80 -4.95 -5.80 -20.53
N GLU A 81 -5.05 -4.56 -20.05
CA GLU A 81 -4.43 -3.39 -20.70
C GLU A 81 -2.91 -3.48 -20.62
N PHE A 82 -2.38 -3.87 -19.45
CA PHE A 82 -0.95 -4.09 -19.24
C PHE A 82 -0.39 -5.14 -20.21
N TRP A 83 -1.07 -6.28 -20.35
CA TRP A 83 -0.63 -7.35 -21.24
C TRP A 83 -0.82 -7.01 -22.71
N GLN A 84 -1.90 -6.33 -23.09
CA GLN A 84 -2.10 -5.84 -24.46
C GLN A 84 -0.99 -4.86 -24.87
N ALA A 85 -0.65 -3.89 -24.01
CA ALA A 85 0.43 -2.94 -24.28
C ALA A 85 1.81 -3.62 -24.40
N SER A 86 1.98 -4.79 -23.77
CA SER A 86 3.21 -5.57 -23.84
C SER A 86 3.24 -6.57 -25.02
N GLY A 87 2.17 -6.67 -25.82
CA GLY A 87 2.05 -7.68 -26.88
C GLY A 87 1.77 -9.11 -26.39
N GLU A 88 1.48 -9.29 -25.11
CA GLU A 88 1.29 -10.60 -24.44
C GLU A 88 -0.19 -10.86 -24.06
N GLY A 89 -1.14 -10.10 -24.62
CA GLY A 89 -2.55 -10.08 -24.21
C GLY A 89 -3.51 -11.04 -24.94
N SER A 90 -3.01 -12.10 -25.57
CA SER A 90 -3.77 -12.93 -26.54
C SER A 90 -5.05 -13.57 -25.97
N ASN A 91 -5.05 -13.96 -24.68
CA ASN A 91 -6.15 -14.73 -24.08
C ASN A 91 -7.08 -13.91 -23.17
N CYS A 92 -6.93 -12.58 -23.14
CA CYS A 92 -7.70 -11.73 -22.22
C CYS A 92 -9.17 -11.54 -22.61
N GLN A 93 -9.56 -11.76 -23.88
CA GLN A 93 -10.95 -11.55 -24.35
C GLN A 93 -11.96 -12.42 -23.59
N ASP A 94 -11.59 -13.67 -23.30
CA ASP A 94 -12.46 -14.62 -22.61
C ASP A 94 -12.27 -14.68 -21.09
N CYS A 95 -11.30 -13.95 -20.57
CA CYS A 95 -10.97 -13.95 -19.14
C CYS A 95 -12.10 -13.32 -18.31
N ILE A 96 -12.53 -14.02 -17.25
CA ILE A 96 -13.58 -13.56 -16.32
C ILE A 96 -13.24 -12.20 -15.68
N VAL A 97 -11.95 -11.94 -15.44
CA VAL A 97 -11.46 -10.66 -14.88
C VAL A 97 -11.79 -9.51 -15.83
N ARG A 98 -11.55 -9.66 -17.13
CA ARG A 98 -11.86 -8.64 -18.13
C ARG A 98 -13.37 -8.52 -18.33
N LYS A 99 -14.08 -9.64 -18.49
CA LYS A 99 -15.54 -9.68 -18.72
C LYS A 99 -16.30 -8.97 -17.60
N ASN A 100 -15.86 -9.10 -16.34
CA ASN A 100 -16.48 -8.47 -15.17
C ASN A 100 -15.75 -7.21 -14.70
N THR A 101 -14.78 -6.70 -15.47
CA THR A 101 -14.06 -5.45 -15.17
C THR A 101 -13.43 -5.43 -13.76
N ILE A 102 -12.96 -6.59 -13.29
CA ILE A 102 -12.34 -6.75 -11.97
C ILE A 102 -11.00 -6.01 -11.95
N GLN A 103 -10.91 -4.99 -11.10
CA GLN A 103 -9.75 -4.12 -10.95
C GLN A 103 -8.48 -4.90 -10.55
N ASP A 104 -8.59 -5.62 -9.43
CA ASP A 104 -7.46 -6.28 -8.78
C ASP A 104 -7.44 -7.76 -9.18
N CYS A 105 -6.92 -8.08 -10.37
CA CYS A 105 -7.10 -9.41 -10.96
C CYS A 105 -6.70 -10.60 -10.07
N PHE A 106 -5.75 -10.41 -9.15
CA PHE A 106 -5.28 -11.44 -8.24
C PHE A 106 -6.32 -11.84 -7.18
N ILE A 107 -7.34 -11.01 -6.92
CA ILE A 107 -8.45 -11.39 -6.01
C ILE A 107 -9.39 -12.43 -6.64
N ALA A 108 -9.43 -12.48 -7.99
CA ALA A 108 -10.24 -13.46 -8.72
C ALA A 108 -9.57 -14.85 -8.77
N LYS A 109 -8.42 -15.04 -8.12
CA LYS A 109 -7.71 -16.34 -8.02
C LYS A 109 -8.60 -17.42 -7.42
N ILE A 110 -9.52 -17.06 -6.51
CA ILE A 110 -10.51 -17.96 -5.90
C ILE A 110 -11.36 -18.63 -6.98
N CYS A 111 -11.66 -17.94 -8.08
CA CYS A 111 -12.58 -18.44 -9.07
C CYS A 111 -12.01 -19.57 -9.95
N ARG A 112 -10.69 -19.82 -9.98
CA ARG A 112 -9.98 -20.80 -10.85
C ARG A 112 -10.34 -20.75 -12.35
N THR A 113 -11.18 -19.81 -12.78
CA THR A 113 -11.74 -19.63 -14.13
C THR A 113 -11.08 -18.50 -14.90
N GLY A 114 -9.99 -17.94 -14.37
CA GLY A 114 -9.19 -16.96 -15.09
C GLY A 114 -8.34 -17.65 -16.14
N ASN A 115 -8.47 -17.27 -17.41
CA ASN A 115 -7.55 -17.64 -18.50
C ASN A 115 -6.16 -16.96 -18.35
N CYS A 116 -5.70 -16.75 -17.12
CA CYS A 116 -4.38 -16.23 -16.81
C CYS A 116 -3.47 -17.43 -16.54
N GLU A 117 -2.62 -17.73 -17.51
CA GLU A 117 -1.66 -18.85 -17.42
C GLU A 117 -0.55 -18.60 -16.38
N ARG A 118 -0.49 -17.40 -15.80
CA ARG A 118 0.57 -16.97 -14.88
C ARG A 118 0.11 -17.00 -13.43
N SER A 119 0.94 -17.61 -12.59
CA SER A 119 0.81 -17.50 -11.13
C SER A 119 1.03 -16.07 -10.68
N CYS A 120 0.17 -15.55 -9.79
CA CYS A 120 0.33 -14.22 -9.20
C CYS A 120 1.68 -14.06 -8.48
N ARG A 121 2.30 -15.16 -8.03
CA ARG A 121 3.62 -15.19 -7.38
C ARG A 121 4.76 -14.72 -8.30
N GLU A 122 4.57 -14.81 -9.61
CA GLU A 122 5.56 -14.54 -10.65
C GLU A 122 5.00 -13.58 -11.70
N CYS A 123 3.94 -12.86 -11.36
CA CYS A 123 3.20 -12.03 -12.30
C CYS A 123 3.83 -10.63 -12.39
N ARG A 124 4.45 -10.32 -13.53
CA ARG A 124 5.03 -8.99 -13.82
C ARG A 124 4.05 -7.83 -13.58
N TYR A 125 2.78 -8.02 -13.93
CA TYR A 125 1.74 -7.01 -13.68
C TYR A 125 1.60 -6.69 -12.19
N TYR A 126 1.56 -7.71 -11.32
CA TYR A 126 1.49 -7.49 -9.88
C TYR A 126 2.74 -6.79 -9.36
N ASP A 127 3.92 -7.27 -9.76
CA ASP A 127 5.21 -6.73 -9.31
C ASP A 127 5.43 -5.27 -9.72
N GLU A 128 4.93 -4.85 -10.88
CA GLU A 128 5.12 -3.48 -11.38
C GLU A 128 4.02 -2.50 -10.95
N VAL A 129 2.78 -2.98 -10.73
CA VAL A 129 1.63 -2.11 -10.49
C VAL A 129 1.22 -2.08 -9.01
N TYR A 130 1.29 -3.22 -8.32
CA TYR A 130 0.75 -3.39 -6.96
C TYR A 130 1.81 -3.49 -5.89
N LEU A 131 2.82 -4.34 -6.07
CA LEU A 131 3.86 -4.57 -5.07
C LEU A 131 4.52 -3.27 -4.58
N PRO A 132 4.89 -2.30 -5.44
CA PRO A 132 5.54 -1.07 -4.99
C PRO A 132 4.64 -0.23 -4.05
N ARG A 133 3.31 -0.35 -4.17
CA ARG A 133 2.33 0.37 -3.35
C ARG A 133 2.22 -0.20 -1.94
N ILE A 134 2.59 -1.45 -1.74
CA ILE A 134 2.46 -2.14 -0.46
C ILE A 134 3.81 -2.60 0.13
N GLN A 135 4.91 -2.47 -0.60
CA GLN A 135 6.23 -2.95 -0.18
C GLN A 135 6.73 -2.39 1.16
N PHE A 136 6.18 -1.24 1.60
CA PHE A 136 6.50 -0.64 2.88
C PHE A 136 6.23 -1.59 4.07
N ILE A 137 5.32 -2.56 3.92
CA ILE A 137 5.04 -3.55 4.98
C ILE A 137 6.26 -4.41 5.33
N HIS A 138 7.22 -4.55 4.43
CA HIS A 138 8.47 -5.27 4.70
C HIS A 138 9.45 -4.46 5.58
N GLN A 139 9.16 -3.18 5.84
CA GLN A 139 9.90 -2.33 6.78
C GLN A 139 9.25 -2.30 8.17
N ILE A 140 8.13 -3.01 8.36
CA ILE A 140 7.45 -3.17 9.64
C ILE A 140 7.97 -4.44 10.29
N ASP A 141 8.45 -4.33 11.53
CA ASP A 141 9.02 -5.45 12.29
C ASP A 141 7.93 -6.44 12.73
N GLU A 142 6.73 -5.94 13.05
CA GLU A 142 5.59 -6.77 13.41
C GLU A 142 4.98 -7.49 12.19
N PRO A 143 4.33 -8.66 12.38
CA PRO A 143 3.53 -9.32 11.35
C PRO A 143 2.51 -8.37 10.72
N ALA A 144 2.69 -8.02 9.45
CA ALA A 144 1.88 -7.02 8.76
C ALA A 144 1.40 -7.51 7.39
N ALA A 145 0.19 -7.10 7.01
CA ALA A 145 -0.41 -7.38 5.72
C ALA A 145 -1.27 -6.22 5.22
N VAL A 146 -1.41 -6.12 3.90
CA VAL A 146 -2.38 -5.23 3.26
C VAL A 146 -3.53 -6.06 2.71
N TRP A 147 -4.75 -5.61 2.96
CA TRP A 147 -5.96 -6.24 2.44
C TRP A 147 -6.96 -5.20 1.94
N LYS A 148 -7.82 -5.62 1.02
CA LYS A 148 -8.93 -4.84 0.46
C LYS A 148 -9.99 -5.81 -0.04
N ASP A 149 -11.26 -5.45 0.11
CA ASP A 149 -12.40 -6.26 -0.36
C ASP A 149 -12.33 -7.73 0.11
N PHE A 150 -11.99 -7.92 1.39
CA PHE A 150 -11.80 -9.24 2.02
C PHE A 150 -10.70 -10.11 1.41
N CYS A 151 -9.82 -9.54 0.58
CA CYS A 151 -8.69 -10.26 -0.04
C CYS A 151 -7.35 -9.63 0.33
N PHE A 152 -6.36 -10.47 0.57
CA PHE A 152 -5.00 -10.03 0.85
C PHE A 152 -4.29 -9.59 -0.43
N TRP A 153 -3.74 -8.39 -0.39
CA TRP A 153 -2.87 -7.86 -1.44
C TRP A 153 -1.45 -8.37 -1.26
N GLY A 154 -1.01 -8.58 -0.01
CA GLY A 154 0.29 -9.13 0.34
C GLY A 154 0.55 -9.03 1.84
N GLY A 155 1.62 -9.66 2.32
CA GLY A 155 2.06 -9.58 3.70
C GLY A 155 3.57 -9.71 3.83
N ASN A 156 4.11 -9.33 4.98
CA ASN A 156 5.52 -9.52 5.28
C ASN A 156 5.81 -10.95 5.78
N ALA A 157 7.09 -11.25 6.03
CA ALA A 157 7.52 -12.58 6.46
C ALA A 157 6.88 -13.00 7.79
N GLY A 158 6.75 -12.08 8.75
CA GLY A 158 6.10 -12.35 10.02
C GLY A 158 4.63 -12.75 9.85
N PHE A 159 3.89 -12.05 8.99
CA PHE A 159 2.49 -12.38 8.73
C PHE A 159 2.32 -13.73 8.02
N ALA A 160 3.18 -14.00 7.03
CA ALA A 160 3.20 -15.27 6.32
C ALA A 160 3.50 -16.44 7.28
N GLN A 161 4.43 -16.25 8.22
CA GLN A 161 4.75 -17.24 9.25
C GLN A 161 3.55 -17.54 10.16
N LEU A 162 2.78 -16.52 10.57
CA LEU A 162 1.57 -16.73 11.38
C LEU A 162 0.51 -17.59 10.67
N CYS A 163 0.45 -17.46 9.34
CA CYS A 163 -0.48 -18.21 8.50
C CYS A 163 0.12 -19.54 8.00
N GLU A 164 1.40 -19.82 8.31
CA GLU A 164 2.15 -20.99 7.85
C GLU A 164 2.13 -21.15 6.32
N VAL A 165 2.32 -20.04 5.61
CA VAL A 165 2.40 -20.00 4.13
C VAL A 165 3.63 -19.22 3.68
N GLY A 166 3.98 -19.33 2.40
CA GLY A 166 5.00 -18.47 1.80
C GLY A 166 4.49 -17.03 1.65
N VAL A 167 5.40 -16.05 1.69
CA VAL A 167 5.05 -14.61 1.55
C VAL A 167 4.23 -14.33 0.28
N LYS A 168 4.62 -14.94 -0.85
CA LYS A 168 3.93 -14.78 -2.13
C LYS A 168 2.59 -15.53 -2.20
N ASP A 169 2.31 -16.43 -1.25
CA ASP A 169 1.07 -17.20 -1.22
C ASP A 169 -0.11 -16.35 -0.79
N LEU A 170 0.17 -15.37 0.09
CA LEU A 170 -0.80 -14.39 0.59
C LEU A 170 -1.45 -13.57 -0.51
N ILE A 171 -0.82 -13.46 -1.69
CA ILE A 171 -1.35 -12.68 -2.81
C ILE A 171 -2.66 -13.30 -3.29
N GLY A 172 -3.75 -12.56 -3.09
CA GLY A 172 -5.11 -12.94 -3.48
C GLY A 172 -5.80 -13.93 -2.55
N MET A 173 -5.21 -14.27 -1.39
CA MET A 173 -5.91 -15.12 -0.41
C MET A 173 -7.15 -14.41 0.14
N GLY A 174 -8.24 -15.14 0.30
CA GLY A 174 -9.46 -14.66 0.95
C GLY A 174 -9.28 -14.54 2.47
N LEU A 175 -10.07 -13.67 3.10
CA LEU A 175 -10.09 -13.53 4.56
C LEU A 175 -10.41 -14.86 5.25
N GLU A 176 -11.28 -15.67 4.65
CA GLU A 176 -11.70 -16.99 5.12
C GLU A 176 -10.57 -18.05 5.09
N GLU A 177 -9.53 -17.82 4.31
CA GLU A 177 -8.36 -18.70 4.27
C GLU A 177 -7.39 -18.43 5.42
N VAL A 178 -7.40 -17.20 5.95
CA VAL A 178 -6.45 -16.70 6.98
C VAL A 178 -7.09 -16.59 8.36
N ILE A 179 -8.35 -16.16 8.45
CA ILE A 179 -9.08 -16.03 9.70
C ILE A 179 -9.78 -17.36 10.02
N HIS A 180 -9.55 -17.88 11.22
CA HIS A 180 -10.22 -19.08 11.70
C HIS A 180 -11.74 -18.89 11.71
N PRO A 181 -12.55 -19.93 11.36
CA PRO A 181 -14.02 -19.83 11.32
C PRO A 181 -14.67 -19.19 12.56
N ASP A 182 -14.23 -19.54 13.77
CA ASP A 182 -14.68 -18.93 15.04
C ASP A 182 -14.56 -17.40 15.10
N SER A 183 -13.63 -16.81 14.34
CA SER A 183 -13.38 -15.36 14.27
C SER A 183 -13.88 -14.73 12.98
N LEU A 184 -14.37 -15.51 12.02
CA LEU A 184 -14.73 -15.02 10.68
C LEU A 184 -15.90 -14.03 10.74
N LYS A 185 -16.92 -14.32 11.56
CA LYS A 185 -18.05 -13.39 11.78
C LYS A 185 -17.57 -12.03 12.28
N THR A 186 -16.63 -12.04 13.25
CA THR A 186 -16.03 -10.83 13.81
C THR A 186 -15.22 -10.08 12.76
N GLY A 187 -14.38 -10.79 11.98
CA GLY A 187 -13.59 -10.20 10.91
C GLY A 187 -14.45 -9.57 9.81
N ILE A 188 -15.51 -10.24 9.37
CA ILE A 188 -16.45 -9.72 8.36
C ILE A 188 -17.21 -8.50 8.89
N ALA A 189 -17.75 -8.57 10.11
CA ALA A 189 -18.48 -7.46 10.71
C ALA A 189 -17.58 -6.21 10.83
N PHE A 190 -16.32 -6.42 11.21
CA PHE A 190 -15.33 -5.35 11.26
C PHE A 190 -15.03 -4.77 9.88
N GLY A 191 -14.71 -5.62 8.89
CA GLY A 191 -14.44 -5.18 7.52
C GLY A 191 -15.56 -4.31 6.95
N LYS A 192 -16.83 -4.70 7.19
CA LYS A 192 -18.00 -3.91 6.79
C LYS A 192 -18.04 -2.53 7.44
N ARG A 193 -17.78 -2.43 8.74
CA ARG A 193 -17.76 -1.14 9.46
C ARG A 193 -16.66 -0.21 8.94
N MET A 194 -15.48 -0.77 8.63
CA MET A 194 -14.38 -0.02 8.03
C MET A 194 -14.73 0.50 6.63
N MET A 195 -15.34 -0.34 5.78
CA MET A 195 -15.80 0.08 4.45
C MET A 195 -16.83 1.20 4.48
N LEU A 196 -17.67 1.24 5.53
CA LEU A 196 -18.66 2.30 5.75
C LEU A 196 -18.07 3.57 6.38
N GLY A 197 -16.77 3.58 6.70
CA GLY A 197 -16.11 4.72 7.35
C GLY A 197 -16.63 5.01 8.76
N ASP A 198 -17.12 3.99 9.48
CA ASP A 198 -17.68 4.14 10.82
C ASP A 198 -16.59 4.67 11.81
N PRO A 199 -16.73 5.90 12.33
CA PRO A 199 -15.74 6.49 13.23
C PRO A 199 -15.67 5.78 14.59
N GLN A 200 -16.68 4.98 14.95
CA GLN A 200 -16.71 4.17 16.16
C GLN A 200 -16.21 2.73 15.94
N ALA A 201 -15.72 2.40 14.74
CA ALA A 201 -15.14 1.09 14.49
C ALA A 201 -13.90 0.88 15.39
N PRO A 202 -13.85 -0.20 16.18
CA PRO A 202 -12.72 -0.46 17.07
C PRO A 202 -11.47 -0.72 16.23
N ARG A 203 -10.41 0.05 16.43
CA ARG A 203 -9.14 -0.10 15.69
C ARG A 203 -8.37 -1.38 16.01
N LEU A 204 -8.79 -2.09 17.06
CA LEU A 204 -8.11 -3.23 17.64
C LEU A 204 -9.13 -4.32 17.97
N PHE A 205 -8.86 -5.57 17.59
CA PHE A 205 -9.67 -6.71 18.01
C PHE A 205 -8.87 -8.00 18.06
N SER A 206 -9.38 -8.97 18.81
CA SER A 206 -8.77 -10.30 18.90
C SER A 206 -9.43 -11.24 17.90
N VAL A 207 -8.62 -11.91 17.09
CA VAL A 207 -9.04 -13.01 16.22
C VAL A 207 -8.15 -14.22 16.44
N PHE A 208 -8.61 -15.34 15.92
CA PHE A 208 -7.78 -16.49 15.68
C PHE A 208 -7.40 -16.52 14.21
N LEU A 209 -6.09 -16.52 13.95
CA LEU A 209 -5.51 -16.82 12.64
C LEU A 209 -5.41 -18.34 12.48
N LYS A 210 -5.60 -18.80 11.25
CA LYS A 210 -5.50 -20.19 10.84
C LYS A 210 -4.19 -20.38 10.10
N GLY A 211 -3.35 -21.28 10.60
CA GLY A 211 -2.20 -21.83 9.89
C GLY A 211 -2.62 -22.90 8.88
N SER A 212 -1.83 -23.10 7.84
CA SER A 212 -2.06 -24.15 6.83
C SER A 212 -2.09 -25.57 7.43
N SER A 213 -1.38 -25.83 8.54
CA SER A 213 -1.44 -27.10 9.28
C SER A 213 -2.72 -27.28 10.11
N GLY A 214 -3.60 -26.28 10.15
CA GLY A 214 -4.74 -26.22 11.07
C GLY A 214 -4.39 -25.58 12.43
N ARG A 215 -3.14 -25.16 12.64
CA ARG A 215 -2.74 -24.41 13.83
C ARG A 215 -3.62 -23.18 14.01
N ARG A 216 -4.04 -22.95 15.24
CA ARG A 216 -4.84 -21.78 15.63
C ARG A 216 -3.98 -20.84 16.46
N THR A 217 -3.75 -19.63 15.97
CA THR A 217 -2.96 -18.62 16.67
C THR A 217 -3.84 -17.45 17.07
N LYS A 218 -3.94 -17.15 18.36
CA LYS A 218 -4.66 -15.96 18.81
C LYS A 218 -3.79 -14.74 18.52
N ALA A 219 -4.38 -13.73 17.92
CA ALA A 219 -3.70 -12.49 17.60
C ALA A 219 -4.61 -11.30 17.83
N ARG A 220 -4.01 -10.23 18.32
CA ARG A 220 -4.63 -8.92 18.40
C ARG A 220 -4.26 -8.13 17.15
N ILE A 221 -5.26 -7.69 16.41
CA ILE A 221 -5.09 -7.09 15.09
C ILE A 221 -5.41 -5.59 15.16
N SER A 222 -4.47 -4.77 14.71
CA SER A 222 -4.63 -3.34 14.51
C SER A 222 -4.86 -3.02 13.03
N HIS A 223 -5.77 -2.09 12.73
CA HIS A 223 -6.08 -1.69 11.35
C HIS A 223 -5.88 -0.20 11.09
N PHE A 224 -5.32 0.10 9.92
CA PHE A 224 -5.05 1.46 9.45
C PHE A 224 -5.45 1.59 7.98
N VAL A 225 -6.43 2.46 7.69
CA VAL A 225 -6.82 2.74 6.31
C VAL A 225 -5.68 3.46 5.60
N LEU A 226 -5.34 3.00 4.39
CA LEU A 226 -4.29 3.60 3.57
C LEU A 226 -4.87 4.70 2.69
N ASN A 227 -4.11 5.78 2.53
CA ASN A 227 -4.43 6.83 1.55
C ASN A 227 -4.20 6.33 0.12
N GLN A 228 -3.18 5.50 -0.08
CA GLN A 228 -2.91 4.78 -1.32
C GLN A 228 -2.40 3.38 -0.99
N PRO A 229 -2.93 2.31 -1.60
CA PRO A 229 -4.05 2.30 -2.54
C PRO A 229 -5.39 2.65 -1.86
N PRO A 230 -6.34 3.33 -2.55
CA PRO A 230 -7.63 3.70 -1.96
C PRO A 230 -8.41 2.48 -1.45
N ALA A 231 -9.06 2.63 -0.29
CA ALA A 231 -9.82 1.59 0.41
C ALA A 231 -9.00 0.36 0.86
N ALA A 232 -7.70 0.31 0.57
CA ALA A 232 -6.82 -0.70 1.16
C ALA A 232 -6.56 -0.40 2.63
N THR A 233 -6.40 -1.43 3.42
CA THR A 233 -6.16 -1.33 4.86
C THR A 233 -4.88 -2.08 5.20
N LEU A 234 -3.99 -1.44 5.95
CA LEU A 234 -2.89 -2.09 6.63
C LEU A 234 -3.42 -2.79 7.87
N MET A 235 -2.98 -4.02 8.06
CA MET A 235 -3.27 -4.87 9.19
C MET A 235 -1.94 -5.21 9.88
N ILE A 236 -1.86 -4.99 11.19
CA ILE A 236 -0.71 -5.37 12.01
C ILE A 236 -1.19 -6.37 13.07
N ALA A 237 -0.62 -7.56 13.06
CA ALA A 237 -0.96 -8.65 13.96
C ALA A 237 0.07 -8.78 15.09
N CYS A 238 -0.42 -8.76 16.32
CA CYS A 238 0.35 -9.01 17.53
C CYS A 238 -0.13 -10.34 18.14
N PRO A 239 0.62 -11.44 17.99
CA PRO A 239 0.28 -12.72 18.61
C PRO A 239 0.19 -12.59 20.13
N ILE A 240 -0.80 -13.25 20.75
CA ILE A 240 -1.07 -13.20 22.20
C ILE A 240 -1.42 -14.57 22.77
#